data_AF-A0AAE4HBA2-F1
#
_entry.id   AF-A0AAE4HBA2-F1
#
_cell.length_a   1.000
_cell.length_b   1.000
_cell.length_c   1.000
_cell.angle_alpha   90.00
_cell.angle_beta   90.00
_cell.angle_gamma   90.00
#
_symmetry.space_group_name_H-M   'P 1'
#
loop_
_entity.id
_entity.type
_entity.pdbx_description
1 polymer ?
#
loop_
_entity_poly.entity_id
_entity_poly.type
_entity_poly.pdbx_seq_one_letter_code
_entity_poly.pdbx_strand_id
1 'polypeptide(L)' 'MLVVRPIAAADLPALERLAGGAVPRLTNLPVHRDRLEERIARSRQAFA' A
#
# COMPACT_ATOMS: atom_id res chain seq x y z
N MET A 1 19.19 -7.44 -3.75
CA MET A 1 18.14 -8.45 -3.98
C MET A 1 16.80 -7.87 -3.58
N LEU A 2 15.76 -8.02 -4.39
CA LEU A 2 14.40 -7.59 -4.01
C LEU A 2 13.66 -8.74 -3.35
N VAL A 3 12.87 -8.45 -2.31
CA VAL A 3 12.12 -9.45 -1.54
C VAL A 3 10.65 -9.05 -1.52
N VAL A 4 9.77 -10.02 -1.76
CA VAL A 4 8.32 -9.86 -1.65
C VAL A 4 7.88 -10.39 -0.28
N ARG A 5 7.14 -9.57 0.47
CA ARG A 5 6.60 -9.91 1.80
C ARG A 5 5.21 -9.30 2.02
N PRO A 6 4.41 -9.82 2.98
CA PRO A 6 3.21 -9.14 3.43
C PRO A 6 3.49 -7.70 3.87
N ILE A 7 2.51 -6.83 3.64
CA ILE A 7 2.63 -5.41 3.93
C ILE A 7 2.51 -5.12 5.42
N ALA A 8 3.31 -4.17 5.91
CA ALA A 8 3.31 -3.70 7.29
C ALA A 8 2.88 -2.23 7.37
N ALA A 9 2.45 -1.78 8.56
CA ALA A 9 2.04 -0.38 8.78
C ALA A 9 3.17 0.61 8.46
N ALA A 10 4.43 0.24 8.70
CA ALA A 10 5.60 1.05 8.39
C ALA A 10 5.81 1.30 6.89
N ASP A 11 5.17 0.52 6.02
CA ASP A 11 5.31 0.65 4.57
C ASP A 11 4.44 1.77 3.98
N LEU A 12 3.53 2.34 4.77
CA LEU A 12 2.56 3.35 4.30
C LEU A 12 3.20 4.52 3.55
N PRO A 13 4.25 5.19 4.06
CA PRO A 13 4.86 6.32 3.34
C PRO A 13 5.48 5.91 2.00
N ALA A 14 5.99 4.68 1.89
CA ALA A 14 6.52 4.16 0.63
C ALA A 14 5.38 3.85 -0.36
N LEU A 15 4.28 3.31 0.14
CA LEU A 15 3.10 3.01 -0.66
C LEU A 15 2.42 4.29 -1.18
N GLU A 16 2.36 5.36 -0.38
CA GLU A 16 1.88 6.68 -0.81
C GLU A 16 2.72 7.23 -1.96
N ARG A 17 4.06 7.15 -1.87
CA ARG A 17 4.96 7.57 -2.95
C ARG A 17 4.75 6.75 -4.23
N LEU A 18 4.56 5.43 -4.11
CA LEU A 18 4.28 4.55 -5.24
C LEU A 18 2.94 4.89 -5.91
N ALA A 19 1.90 5.14 -5.11
CA ALA A 19 0.60 5.54 -5.60
C ALA A 19 0.66 6.89 -6.33
N GLY A 20 1.38 7.87 -5.76
CA GLY A 20 1.53 9.21 -6.32
C GLY A 20 2.35 9.25 -7.62
N GLY A 21 3.32 8.34 -7.77
CA GLY A 21 4.18 8.25 -8.96
C GLY A 21 3.65 7.37 -10.09
N ALA A 22 2.53 6.67 -9.90
CA ALA A 22 2.01 5.73 -10.89
C ALA A 22 1.41 6.45 -12.13
N VAL A 23 1.91 6.11 -13.32
CA VAL A 23 1.42 6.60 -14.61
C VAL A 23 1.08 5.41 -15.53
N PRO A 24 -0.17 5.25 -15.97
CA PRO A 24 -1.34 6.04 -15.59
C PRO A 24 -1.73 5.82 -14.11
N ARG A 25 -2.60 6.69 -13.57
CA ARG A 25 -3.12 6.50 -12.21
C ARG A 25 -3.79 5.14 -12.11
N LEU A 26 -3.38 4.37 -11.11
CA LEU A 26 -3.95 3.07 -10.83
C LEU A 26 -5.27 3.24 -10.07
N THR A 27 -6.35 2.67 -10.60
CA THR A 27 -7.67 2.66 -9.92
C THR A 27 -7.64 1.84 -8.62
N ASN A 28 -6.80 0.79 -8.59
CA ASN A 28 -6.64 -0.09 -7.43
C ASN A 28 -5.56 0.36 -6.45
N LEU A 29 -4.85 1.47 -6.69
CA LEU A 29 -3.83 1.99 -5.76
C LEU A 29 -4.07 3.49 -5.56
N PRO A 30 -5.06 3.86 -4.73
CA PRO A 30 -5.41 5.26 -4.50
C PRO A 30 -4.30 5.99 -3.75
N VAL A 31 -4.12 7.28 -4.06
CA VAL A 31 -3.15 8.17 -3.38
C VAL A 31 -3.67 8.64 -2.00
N HIS A 32 -4.88 8.24 -1.62
CA HIS A 32 -5.49 8.65 -0.36
C HIS A 32 -4.96 7.82 0.81
N ARG A 33 -4.27 8.48 1.75
CA ARG A 33 -3.67 7.88 2.94
C ARG A 33 -4.62 6.95 3.70
N ASP A 34 -5.81 7.43 4.06
CA ASP A 34 -6.78 6.68 4.85
C ASP A 34 -7.17 5.36 4.19
N ARG A 35 -7.30 5.36 2.85
CA ARG A 35 -7.61 4.17 2.07
C ARG A 35 -6.44 3.18 2.01
N LEU A 36 -5.21 3.69 1.99
CA LEU A 36 -4.01 2.86 2.05
C LEU A 36 -3.86 2.22 3.43
N GLU A 37 -4.09 2.98 4.50
CA GLU A 37 -4.10 2.48 5.88
C GLU A 37 -5.14 1.36 6.08
N GLU A 38 -6.38 1.58 5.65
CA GLU A 38 -7.46 0.57 5.70
C GLU A 38 -7.08 -0.70 4.93
N ARG A 39 -6.44 -0.56 3.77
CA ARG A 39 -5.99 -1.71 2.97
C ARG A 39 -4.86 -2.47 3.65
N ILE A 40 -3.91 -1.78 4.29
CA ILE A 40 -2.86 -2.42 5.08
C ILE A 40 -3.48 -3.20 6.24
N ALA A 41 -4.43 -2.59 6.98
CA ALA A 41 -5.11 -3.25 8.09
C ALA A 41 -5.84 -4.54 7.63
N ARG A 42 -6.61 -4.47 6.54
CA ARG A 42 -7.28 -5.64 5.95
C ARG A 42 -6.30 -6.72 5.51
N SER A 43 -5.20 -6.32 4.86
CA SER A 43 -4.17 -7.29 4.45
C SER A 43 -3.53 -7.97 5.65
N ARG A 44 -3.22 -7.22 6.72
CA ARG A 44 -2.65 -7.79 7.95
C ARG A 44 -3.60 -8.77 8.63
N GLN A 45 -4.89 -8.48 8.65
CA GLN A 45 -5.91 -9.39 9.16
C GLN A 45 -6.02 -10.67 8.33
N ALA A 46 -5.89 -10.58 7.00
CA ALA A 46 -5.95 -11.75 6.12
C ALA A 46 -4.72 -12.67 6.18
N PHE A 47 -3.58 -12.14 6.66
CA PHE A 47 -2.34 -12.90 6.86
C PHE A 47 -2.11 -13.30 8.33
N ALA A 48 -3.06 -13.03 9.23
CA ALA A 48 -3.06 -13.49 10.62
C ALA A 48 -3.68 -14.88 10.71
#